data_AF-A0A1X3IYI8-F1
#
_entry.id   AF-A0A1X3IYI8-F1
#
_cell.length_a   1.000
_cell.length_b   1.000
_cell.length_c   1.000
_cell.angle_alpha   90.00
_cell.angle_beta   90.00
_cell.angle_gamma   90.00
#
_symmetry.space_group_name_H-M   'P 1'
#
loop_
_entity.id
_entity.type
_entity.pdbx_description
1 polymer ?
#
loop_
_entity_poly.entity_id
_entity_poly.type
_entity_poly.pdbx_seq_one_letter_code
_entity_poly.pdbx_strand_id
1 'polypeptide(L)'
;METVFDALKAMGKATSIELAARLDISREEVLNELWELKKAGFVDKIAYTWRVADNNVQQEQPAQEELPEETTTATVAKISECDLTATIEQRGPQTADELATLFGTTSRKVASTLAMAISKGRLIRVNQNGKFRYCMPGDNLPAEPKAAPVTENDGKAFPQPAGVALPVRKAATQEEIKTETVADIVQSLPSFT
;
A
#
# COMPACT_ATOMS: atom_id res chain seq x y z
N MET A 1 -9.97 -32.25 -18.70
CA MET A 1 -8.62 -32.03 -18.15
C MET A 1 -8.80 -31.43 -16.78
N GLU A 2 -8.16 -31.99 -15.75
CA GLU A 2 -8.20 -31.44 -14.40
C GLU A 2 -7.39 -30.11 -14.40
N THR A 3 -7.95 -29.04 -13.85
CA THR A 3 -7.27 -27.72 -13.77
C THR A 3 -6.65 -27.54 -12.39
N VAL A 4 -5.71 -26.57 -12.25
CA VAL A 4 -5.09 -26.26 -10.95
C VAL A 4 -6.14 -25.85 -9.90
N PHE A 5 -7.19 -25.17 -10.33
CA PHE A 5 -8.30 -24.80 -9.45
C PHE A 5 -9.12 -26.01 -8.99
N ASP A 6 -9.43 -26.94 -9.90
CA ASP A 6 -10.20 -28.14 -9.58
C ASP A 6 -9.44 -29.07 -8.61
N ALA A 7 -8.15 -29.28 -8.87
CA ALA A 7 -7.27 -30.00 -7.96
C ALA A 7 -7.17 -29.32 -6.57
N LEU A 8 -7.08 -27.99 -6.55
CA LEU A 8 -7.05 -27.23 -5.30
C LEU A 8 -8.38 -27.30 -4.54
N LYS A 9 -9.52 -27.28 -5.25
CA LYS A 9 -10.86 -27.44 -4.68
C LYS A 9 -11.05 -28.83 -4.10
N ALA A 10 -10.58 -29.87 -4.80
CA ALA A 10 -10.60 -31.25 -4.34
C ALA A 10 -9.76 -31.46 -3.07
N MET A 11 -8.61 -30.78 -2.96
CA MET A 11 -7.75 -30.84 -1.77
C MET A 11 -8.16 -29.88 -0.65
N GLY A 12 -8.94 -28.85 -0.97
CA GLY A 12 -9.31 -27.71 -0.09
C GLY A 12 -8.15 -26.75 0.21
N LYS A 13 -6.97 -27.30 0.53
CA LYS A 13 -5.72 -26.56 0.70
C LYS A 13 -4.59 -27.36 0.08
N ALA A 14 -3.75 -26.71 -0.73
CA ALA A 14 -2.62 -27.37 -1.34
C ALA A 14 -1.46 -26.40 -1.53
N THR A 15 -0.27 -26.96 -1.62
CA THR A 15 0.93 -26.25 -2.03
C THR A 15 1.11 -26.35 -3.55
N SER A 16 1.90 -25.45 -4.12
CA SER A 16 2.25 -25.51 -5.55
C SER A 16 2.93 -26.83 -5.94
N ILE A 17 3.57 -27.51 -4.97
CA ILE A 17 4.29 -28.77 -5.20
C ILE A 17 3.30 -29.93 -5.28
N GLU A 18 2.32 -29.98 -4.37
CA GLU A 18 1.28 -31.01 -4.36
C GLU A 18 0.38 -30.92 -5.60
N LEU A 19 0.07 -29.70 -6.04
CA LEU A 19 -0.70 -29.47 -7.27
C LEU A 19 0.09 -29.88 -8.52
N ALA A 20 1.38 -29.55 -8.58
CA ALA A 20 2.26 -29.98 -9.67
C ALA A 20 2.37 -31.51 -9.77
N ALA A 21 2.54 -32.19 -8.64
CA ALA A 21 2.64 -33.64 -8.59
C ALA A 21 1.35 -34.35 -9.01
N ARG A 22 0.18 -33.74 -8.76
CA ARG A 22 -1.11 -34.32 -9.12
C ARG A 22 -1.45 -34.14 -10.60
N LEU A 23 -1.15 -32.95 -11.12
CA LEU A 23 -1.46 -32.59 -12.50
C LEU A 23 -0.35 -32.99 -13.49
N ASP A 24 0.79 -33.48 -12.97
CA ASP A 24 2.00 -33.80 -13.74
C ASP A 24 2.47 -32.65 -14.62
N ILE A 25 2.33 -31.42 -14.10
CA ILE A 25 2.74 -30.17 -14.74
C ILE A 25 3.86 -29.50 -13.95
N SER A 26 4.55 -28.56 -14.58
CA SER A 26 5.62 -27.84 -13.91
C SER A 26 5.08 -27.00 -12.74
N ARG A 27 5.88 -26.90 -11.67
CA ARG A 27 5.56 -26.04 -10.53
C ARG A 27 5.37 -24.58 -10.95
N GLU A 28 6.04 -24.14 -12.00
CA GLU A 28 5.95 -22.78 -12.53
C GLU A 28 4.59 -22.51 -13.18
N GLU A 29 4.09 -23.46 -13.98
CA GLU A 29 2.75 -23.38 -14.57
C GLU A 29 1.69 -23.29 -13.48
N VAL A 30 1.79 -24.16 -12.47
CA VAL A 30 0.91 -24.13 -11.29
C VAL A 30 0.96 -22.79 -10.59
N LEU A 31 2.15 -22.21 -10.39
CA LEU A 31 2.29 -20.91 -9.74
C LEU A 31 1.74 -19.77 -10.58
N ASN A 32 1.89 -19.83 -11.90
CA ASN A 32 1.33 -18.86 -12.83
C ASN A 32 -0.20 -18.88 -12.76
N GLU A 33 -0.81 -20.07 -12.88
CA GLU A 33 -2.26 -20.25 -12.76
C GLU A 33 -2.78 -19.83 -11.38
N LEU A 34 -2.15 -20.24 -10.29
CA LEU A 34 -2.55 -19.84 -8.93
C LEU A 34 -2.46 -18.32 -8.74
N TRP A 35 -1.49 -17.66 -9.37
CA TRP A 35 -1.40 -16.20 -9.35
C TRP A 35 -2.54 -15.53 -10.12
N GLU A 36 -2.93 -16.07 -11.28
CA GLU A 36 -4.08 -15.57 -12.03
C GLU A 36 -5.39 -15.81 -11.28
N LEU A 37 -5.59 -17.00 -10.71
CA LEU A 37 -6.75 -17.33 -9.88
C LEU A 37 -6.84 -16.44 -8.65
N LYS A 38 -5.70 -16.08 -8.05
CA LYS A 38 -5.65 -15.12 -6.94
C LYS A 38 -5.96 -13.70 -7.38
N LYS A 39 -5.48 -13.25 -8.54
CA LYS A 39 -5.86 -11.94 -9.10
C LYS A 39 -7.35 -11.86 -9.40
N ALA A 40 -7.94 -12.96 -9.83
CA ALA A 40 -9.38 -13.10 -10.09
C ALA A 40 -10.21 -13.30 -8.81
N GLY A 41 -9.57 -13.48 -7.64
CA GLY A 41 -10.27 -13.62 -6.36
C GLY A 41 -10.85 -15.01 -6.08
N PHE A 42 -10.49 -16.03 -6.88
CA PHE A 42 -10.94 -17.42 -6.67
C PHE A 42 -10.12 -18.15 -5.62
N VAL A 43 -8.87 -17.73 -5.41
CA VAL A 43 -7.91 -18.44 -4.55
C VAL A 43 -7.18 -17.45 -3.66
N ASP A 44 -7.07 -17.78 -2.38
CA ASP A 44 -6.27 -17.08 -1.39
C ASP A 44 -4.94 -17.77 -1.15
N LYS A 45 -3.90 -16.95 -0.93
CA LYS A 45 -2.56 -17.42 -0.53
C LYS A 45 -2.34 -17.14 0.94
N ILE A 46 -2.24 -18.21 1.74
CA ILE A 46 -1.92 -18.16 3.16
C ILE A 46 -0.55 -18.81 3.35
N ALA A 47 0.46 -17.99 3.67
CA ALA A 47 1.86 -18.41 3.80
C ALA A 47 2.37 -19.16 2.55
N TYR A 48 2.59 -20.47 2.65
CA TYR A 48 3.06 -21.37 1.60
C TYR A 48 1.95 -22.24 1.00
N THR A 49 0.71 -22.09 1.48
CA THR A 49 -0.45 -22.85 1.04
C THR A 49 -1.43 -21.96 0.29
N TRP A 50 -2.08 -22.54 -0.72
CA TRP A 50 -3.16 -21.95 -1.48
C TRP A 50 -4.47 -22.60 -1.04
N ARG A 51 -5.56 -21.84 -1.09
CA ARG A 51 -6.92 -22.28 -0.74
C ARG A 51 -7.94 -21.60 -1.63
N VAL A 52 -9.04 -22.28 -1.92
CA VAL A 52 -10.18 -21.64 -2.57
C VAL A 52 -10.75 -20.57 -1.63
N ALA A 53 -11.06 -19.38 -2.15
CA ALA A 53 -11.64 -18.30 -1.37
C ALA A 53 -13.08 -18.66 -0.96
N ASP A 54 -13.41 -18.48 0.32
CA ASP A 54 -14.72 -18.85 0.89
C ASP A 54 -15.90 -18.00 0.36
N ASN A 55 -15.60 -16.96 -0.42
CA ASN A 55 -16.59 -16.02 -0.98
C ASN A 55 -17.33 -16.58 -2.20
N ASN A 56 -17.01 -17.78 -2.68
CA ASN A 56 -17.60 -18.38 -3.86
C ASN A 56 -18.42 -19.64 -3.54
N VAL A 57 -19.59 -19.46 -2.94
CA VAL A 57 -20.70 -20.43 -2.97
C VAL A 57 -21.50 -20.26 -4.27
N GLN A 58 -20.85 -20.16 -5.44
CA GLN A 58 -21.55 -20.38 -6.71
C GLN A 58 -20.55 -20.54 -7.85
N GLN A 59 -20.03 -21.75 -8.03
CA GLN A 59 -19.93 -22.31 -9.37
C GLN A 59 -19.76 -23.83 -9.25
N GLU A 60 -20.92 -24.47 -9.37
CA GLU A 60 -21.08 -25.81 -9.89
C GLU A 60 -20.37 -25.93 -11.24
N GLN A 61 -19.82 -27.11 -11.47
CA GLN A 61 -19.32 -27.58 -12.76
C GLN A 61 -20.35 -27.29 -13.88
N PRO A 62 -19.88 -26.99 -15.09
CA PRO A 62 -20.34 -27.80 -16.20
C PRO A 62 -19.18 -28.26 -17.09
N ALA A 63 -19.32 -29.50 -17.57
CA ALA A 63 -18.60 -30.02 -18.71
C ALA A 63 -18.89 -29.16 -19.97
N GLN A 64 -17.87 -28.98 -20.81
CA GLN A 64 -17.86 -28.72 -22.28
C GLN A 64 -16.48 -28.14 -22.59
N GLU A 65 -15.54 -28.82 -23.26
CA GLU A 65 -15.58 -29.40 -24.61
C GLU A 65 -16.01 -28.37 -25.66
N GLU A 66 -15.05 -28.09 -26.56
CA GLU A 66 -15.11 -27.35 -27.83
C GLU A 66 -14.91 -25.83 -27.86
N LEU A 67 -13.74 -25.50 -28.42
CA LEU A 67 -13.39 -24.39 -29.31
C LEU A 67 -13.27 -22.94 -28.80
N PRO A 68 -12.26 -22.21 -29.33
CA PRO A 68 -12.00 -20.81 -29.03
C PRO A 68 -12.81 -19.92 -29.95
N GLU A 69 -13.66 -19.04 -29.41
CA GLU A 69 -14.08 -17.85 -30.15
C GLU A 69 -14.48 -16.72 -29.21
N GLU A 70 -13.63 -15.69 -29.25
CA GLU A 70 -13.88 -14.25 -29.15
C GLU A 70 -15.02 -13.66 -28.29
N THR A 71 -14.61 -12.60 -27.59
CA THR A 71 -15.41 -11.50 -26.99
C THR A 71 -16.18 -11.90 -25.71
N THR A 72 -16.01 -11.28 -24.53
CA THR A 72 -15.99 -9.85 -24.25
C THR A 72 -15.55 -9.62 -22.79
N THR A 73 -14.59 -8.71 -22.61
CA THR A 73 -14.21 -7.94 -21.39
C THR A 73 -15.03 -8.10 -20.10
N ALA A 74 -14.40 -8.67 -19.06
CA ALA A 74 -14.70 -8.37 -17.65
C ALA A 74 -13.37 -8.06 -16.95
N THR A 75 -12.96 -6.80 -17.09
CA THR A 75 -11.76 -6.21 -16.51
C THR A 75 -11.86 -6.18 -14.98
N VAL A 76 -11.10 -7.06 -14.31
CA VAL A 76 -10.65 -6.83 -12.93
C VAL A 76 -9.88 -5.51 -12.96
N ALA A 77 -10.52 -4.44 -12.49
CA ALA A 77 -9.94 -3.10 -12.45
C ALA A 77 -8.78 -3.08 -11.44
N LYS A 78 -7.59 -3.52 -11.90
CA LYS A 78 -6.32 -3.15 -11.29
C LYS A 78 -6.27 -1.63 -11.32
N ILE A 79 -6.51 -1.01 -10.18
CA ILE A 79 -6.44 0.45 -10.00
C ILE A 79 -5.08 0.90 -10.51
N SER A 80 -5.07 1.48 -11.72
CA SER A 80 -3.84 1.94 -12.33
C SER A 80 -3.53 3.34 -11.80
N GLU A 81 -2.24 3.64 -11.61
CA GLU A 81 -1.80 5.00 -11.28
C GLU A 81 -2.28 6.00 -12.33
N CYS A 82 -2.33 5.58 -13.60
CA CYS A 82 -2.82 6.37 -14.72
C CYS A 82 -4.30 6.70 -14.56
N ASP A 83 -5.14 5.76 -14.12
CA ASP A 83 -6.58 5.97 -13.99
C ASP A 83 -6.88 6.99 -12.87
N LEU A 84 -6.16 6.88 -11.75
CA LEU A 84 -6.26 7.84 -10.63
C LEU A 84 -5.80 9.23 -11.07
N THR A 85 -4.67 9.31 -11.79
CA THR A 85 -4.13 10.58 -12.28
C THR A 85 -5.05 11.23 -13.31
N ALA A 86 -5.58 10.45 -14.27
CA ALA A 86 -6.55 10.92 -15.25
C ALA A 86 -7.84 11.43 -14.60
N THR A 87 -8.27 10.80 -13.51
CA THR A 87 -9.44 11.28 -12.74
C THR A 87 -9.17 12.63 -12.10
N ILE A 88 -7.97 12.83 -11.53
CA ILE A 88 -7.55 14.11 -10.93
C ILE A 88 -7.39 15.19 -12.01
N GLU A 89 -6.90 14.83 -13.20
CA GLU A 89 -6.78 15.74 -14.33
C GLU A 89 -8.14 16.19 -14.86
N GLN A 90 -9.11 15.27 -14.99
CA GLN A 90 -10.45 15.57 -15.50
C GLN A 90 -11.36 16.27 -14.48
N ARG A 91 -11.29 15.87 -13.20
CA ARG A 91 -12.19 16.38 -12.15
C ARG A 91 -11.55 17.46 -11.27
N GLY A 92 -10.26 17.70 -11.42
CA GLY A 92 -9.49 18.62 -10.59
C GLY A 92 -9.10 18.03 -9.23
N PRO A 93 -8.74 18.89 -8.26
CA PRO A 93 -8.23 18.49 -6.95
C PRO A 93 -9.14 17.47 -6.25
N GLN A 94 -8.61 16.28 -5.98
CA GLN A 94 -9.39 15.13 -5.49
C GLN A 94 -8.81 14.58 -4.18
N THR A 95 -9.66 14.12 -3.27
CA THR A 95 -9.19 13.53 -2.00
C THR A 95 -8.98 12.03 -2.13
N ALA A 96 -8.15 11.46 -1.25
CA ALA A 96 -7.95 10.02 -1.21
C ALA A 96 -9.26 9.24 -1.00
N ASP A 97 -10.20 9.77 -0.21
CA ASP A 97 -11.49 9.11 0.07
C ASP A 97 -12.44 9.16 -1.12
N GLU A 98 -12.48 10.29 -1.83
CA GLU A 98 -13.29 10.44 -3.04
C GLU A 98 -12.80 9.49 -4.14
N LEU A 99 -11.47 9.40 -4.36
CA LEU A 99 -10.87 8.42 -5.26
C LEU A 99 -11.11 6.98 -4.77
N ALA A 100 -11.02 6.73 -3.46
CA ALA A 100 -11.31 5.42 -2.91
C ALA A 100 -12.75 4.97 -3.20
N THR A 101 -13.70 5.90 -3.15
CA THR A 101 -15.11 5.64 -3.43
C THR A 101 -15.34 5.36 -4.91
N LEU A 102 -14.71 6.14 -5.81
CA LEU A 102 -14.82 5.97 -7.27
C LEU A 102 -14.22 4.64 -7.76
N PHE A 103 -13.10 4.23 -7.16
CA PHE A 103 -12.36 3.03 -7.57
C PHE A 103 -12.67 1.80 -6.71
N GLY A 104 -13.67 1.88 -5.81
CA GLY A 104 -14.06 0.76 -4.93
C GLY A 104 -12.91 0.25 -4.06
N THR A 105 -12.05 1.15 -3.58
CA THR A 105 -10.83 0.81 -2.85
C THR A 105 -10.74 1.52 -1.50
N THR A 106 -9.56 1.47 -0.87
CA THR A 106 -9.28 2.19 0.37
C THR A 106 -8.42 3.41 0.12
N SER A 107 -8.61 4.47 0.93
CA SER A 107 -7.80 5.69 0.85
C SER A 107 -6.30 5.42 1.03
N ARG A 108 -5.94 4.40 1.84
CA ARG A 108 -4.57 3.91 1.99
C ARG A 108 -4.02 3.37 0.67
N LYS A 109 -4.80 2.58 -0.06
CA LYS A 109 -4.39 2.02 -1.36
C LYS A 109 -4.18 3.13 -2.40
N VAL A 110 -5.10 4.09 -2.48
CA VAL A 110 -4.96 5.28 -3.34
C VAL A 110 -3.67 6.03 -3.02
N ALA A 111 -3.42 6.32 -1.73
CA ALA A 111 -2.20 7.02 -1.32
C ALA A 111 -0.93 6.24 -1.68
N SER A 112 -0.91 4.92 -1.47
CA SER A 112 0.23 4.08 -1.87
C SER A 112 0.45 4.05 -3.38
N THR A 113 -0.62 4.02 -4.18
CA THR A 113 -0.51 4.05 -5.65
C THR A 113 0.00 5.40 -6.15
N LEU A 114 -0.51 6.51 -5.60
CA LEU A 114 -0.11 7.86 -5.99
C LEU A 114 1.25 8.30 -5.42
N ALA A 115 1.81 7.59 -4.45
CA ALA A 115 3.09 7.93 -3.84
C ALA A 115 4.21 8.09 -4.88
N MET A 116 4.28 7.18 -5.86
CA MET A 116 5.28 7.24 -6.93
C MET A 116 5.06 8.41 -7.88
N ALA A 117 3.81 8.72 -8.22
CA ALA A 117 3.46 9.89 -9.02
C ALA A 117 3.85 11.20 -8.32
N ILE A 118 3.68 11.27 -6.99
CA ILE A 118 4.10 12.40 -6.18
C ILE A 118 5.62 12.50 -6.11
N SER A 119 6.33 11.40 -5.84
CA SER A 119 7.80 11.38 -5.80
C SER A 119 8.43 11.77 -7.13
N LYS A 120 7.78 11.46 -8.25
CA LYS A 120 8.21 11.86 -9.60
C LYS A 120 7.75 13.27 -10.00
N GLY A 121 7.06 14.00 -9.12
CA GLY A 121 6.57 15.35 -9.41
C GLY A 121 5.46 15.41 -10.46
N ARG A 122 4.75 14.30 -10.73
CA ARG A 122 3.59 14.25 -11.65
C ARG A 122 2.27 14.58 -10.96
N LEU A 123 2.25 14.56 -9.62
CA LEU A 123 1.13 14.98 -8.78
C LEU A 123 1.65 15.75 -7.58
N ILE A 124 0.87 16.71 -7.11
CA ILE A 124 1.15 17.47 -5.90
C ILE A 124 0.05 17.21 -4.88
N ARG A 125 0.44 16.97 -3.65
CA ARG A 125 -0.48 16.87 -2.51
C ARG A 125 -0.55 18.23 -1.82
N VAL A 126 -1.69 18.90 -1.89
CA VAL A 126 -1.94 20.21 -1.27
C VAL A 126 -2.91 20.05 -0.11
N ASN A 127 -2.68 20.76 1.00
CA ASN A 127 -3.67 20.87 2.07
C ASN A 127 -4.61 22.04 1.76
N GLN A 128 -5.87 21.72 1.48
CA GLN A 128 -6.93 22.69 1.26
C GLN A 128 -8.00 22.48 2.34
N ASN A 129 -8.28 23.53 3.12
CA ASN A 129 -9.32 23.51 4.16
C ASN A 129 -9.13 22.41 5.22
N GLY A 130 -7.87 22.07 5.54
CA GLY A 130 -7.56 21.02 6.52
C GLY A 130 -7.59 19.59 5.96
N LYS A 131 -7.89 19.41 4.66
CA LYS A 131 -7.90 18.11 3.99
C LYS A 131 -6.86 18.06 2.88
N PHE A 132 -6.19 16.92 2.75
CA PHE A 132 -5.24 16.71 1.67
C PHE A 132 -5.93 16.34 0.37
N ARG A 133 -5.65 17.11 -0.69
CA ARG A 133 -6.11 16.87 -2.07
C ARG A 133 -4.91 16.64 -2.98
N TYR A 134 -5.07 15.75 -3.95
CA TYR A 134 -4.10 15.53 -5.02
C TYR A 134 -4.47 16.40 -6.21
N CYS A 135 -3.49 17.09 -6.78
CA CYS A 135 -3.65 18.04 -7.88
C CYS A 135 -2.59 17.79 -8.96
N MET A 136 -2.92 18.15 -10.20
CA MET A 136 -1.93 18.19 -11.28
C MET A 136 -0.93 19.33 -11.04
N PRO A 137 0.38 19.09 -11.24
CA PRO A 137 1.41 20.11 -11.20
C PRO A 137 1.25 21.00 -12.43
N GLY A 138 0.76 22.22 -12.25
CA GLY A 138 0.73 23.22 -13.33
C GLY A 138 -0.55 24.05 -13.44
N ASP A 139 -1.69 23.60 -12.91
CA ASP A 139 -2.98 24.22 -13.27
C ASP A 139 -3.77 24.89 -12.15
N ASN A 140 -3.29 24.96 -10.89
CA ASN A 140 -3.79 25.89 -9.85
C ASN A 140 -3.01 25.68 -8.53
N LEU A 141 -1.72 25.99 -8.52
CA LEU A 141 -1.00 26.18 -7.26
C LEU A 141 -1.15 27.65 -6.82
N PRO A 142 -1.62 27.96 -5.59
CA PRO A 142 -1.17 29.19 -4.96
C PRO A 142 0.35 29.13 -4.90
N ALA A 143 1.00 30.21 -5.33
CA ALA A 143 2.45 30.32 -5.49
C ALA A 143 3.23 29.64 -4.36
N GLU A 144 4.29 28.92 -4.74
CA GLU A 144 5.30 28.35 -3.86
C GLU A 144 5.55 29.21 -2.61
N PRO A 145 5.66 28.64 -1.40
CA PRO A 145 6.67 29.14 -0.48
C PRO A 145 8.04 28.81 -1.11
N LYS A 146 8.58 29.82 -1.78
CA LYS A 146 9.93 29.95 -2.32
C LYS A 146 10.98 29.32 -1.38
N ALA A 147 11.32 28.06 -1.60
CA ALA A 147 12.60 27.50 -1.16
C ALA A 147 13.59 27.71 -2.30
N ALA A 148 14.30 28.82 -2.26
CA ALA A 148 15.34 29.16 -3.23
C ALA A 148 16.37 28.02 -3.32
N PRO A 149 16.66 27.48 -4.52
CA PRO A 149 17.82 26.63 -4.72
C PRO A 149 19.03 27.52 -4.95
N VAL A 150 20.06 27.41 -4.10
CA VAL A 150 21.34 28.09 -4.32
C VAL A 150 22.47 27.10 -4.02
N THR A 151 22.89 26.45 -5.11
CA THR A 151 24.26 26.09 -5.53
C THR A 151 25.24 25.44 -4.55
N GLU A 152 25.80 24.32 -5.01
CA GLU A 152 27.15 23.84 -4.68
C GLU A 152 28.19 24.99 -4.66
N ASN A 153 29.05 25.05 -3.64
CA ASN A 153 30.50 25.06 -3.84
C ASN A 153 31.25 24.75 -2.54
N ASP A 154 32.33 24.01 -2.71
CA ASP A 154 33.40 23.65 -1.80
C ASP A 154 34.19 24.90 -1.31
N GLY A 155 34.93 24.77 -0.21
CA GLY A 155 36.06 25.66 0.10
C GLY A 155 35.93 26.63 1.28
N LYS A 156 36.40 26.17 2.45
CA LYS A 156 37.40 26.79 3.34
C LYS A 156 37.28 28.29 3.74
N ALA A 157 37.36 28.48 5.07
CA ALA A 157 37.95 29.58 5.86
C ALA A 157 37.00 30.42 6.73
N PHE A 158 37.23 30.30 8.04
CA PHE A 158 36.96 31.29 9.12
C PHE A 158 37.41 32.72 8.73
N PRO A 159 36.86 33.82 9.31
CA PRO A 159 36.87 34.05 10.76
C PRO A 159 35.67 34.77 11.41
N GLN A 160 35.67 34.69 12.74
CA GLN A 160 34.89 35.42 13.74
C GLN A 160 35.24 36.93 13.77
N PRO A 161 34.33 37.83 14.21
CA PRO A 161 34.46 38.47 15.55
C PRO A 161 33.07 38.75 16.20
N ALA A 162 32.81 38.48 17.48
CA ALA A 162 33.20 39.19 18.72
C ALA A 162 32.46 40.54 18.99
N GLY A 163 31.70 40.57 20.10
CA GLY A 163 31.09 41.75 20.75
C GLY A 163 29.59 41.90 20.44
N VAL A 164 28.63 42.01 21.37
CA VAL A 164 28.65 42.71 22.67
C VAL A 164 27.47 42.21 23.55
N ALA A 165 27.82 41.87 24.81
CA ALA A 165 27.09 41.96 26.08
C ALA A 165 25.57 41.64 26.23
N LEU A 166 25.29 40.56 26.97
CA LEU A 166 24.17 40.38 27.93
C LEU A 166 24.41 41.25 29.19
N PRO A 167 23.41 41.69 30.01
CA PRO A 167 22.54 40.81 30.84
C PRO A 167 21.09 41.32 31.05
N VAL A 168 20.10 40.51 31.46
CA VAL A 168 19.78 40.23 32.88
C VAL A 168 18.81 39.04 32.99
N ARG A 169 19.06 38.26 34.05
CA ARG A 169 18.48 36.98 34.53
C ARG A 169 16.99 37.12 34.92
N LYS A 170 16.14 36.08 34.96
CA LYS A 170 15.99 34.98 35.97
C LYS A 170 14.62 34.33 35.61
N ALA A 171 14.29 33.04 35.71
CA ALA A 171 14.77 31.91 36.48
C ALA A 171 14.36 30.60 35.78
N ALA A 172 15.19 29.56 35.91
CA ALA A 172 14.88 28.17 35.58
C ALA A 172 15.18 27.32 36.82
N THR A 173 14.25 26.41 37.13
CA THR A 173 14.36 25.20 37.95
C THR A 173 13.27 24.30 37.37
N GLN A 174 13.57 23.43 36.39
CA GLN A 174 14.17 22.09 36.54
C GLN A 174 13.36 21.19 37.47
N GLU A 175 12.68 20.20 36.86
CA GLU A 175 12.37 18.83 37.30
C GLU A 175 11.22 18.33 36.42
N GLU A 176 11.07 17.09 35.96
CA GLU A 176 11.84 15.85 36.08
C GLU A 176 11.27 14.94 34.99
N ILE A 177 12.15 14.38 34.14
CA ILE A 177 11.84 13.31 33.20
C ILE A 177 11.72 12.00 33.99
N LYS A 178 10.51 11.48 34.20
CA LYS A 178 10.32 10.15 34.77
C LYS A 178 10.32 9.08 33.70
N THR A 179 11.42 8.35 33.65
CA THR A 179 11.60 7.06 32.99
C THR A 179 10.91 5.97 33.81
N GLU A 180 9.85 5.39 33.23
CA GLU A 180 9.14 4.20 33.68
C GLU A 180 10.11 3.00 33.70
N THR A 181 10.50 2.58 34.91
CA THR A 181 11.44 1.49 35.15
C THR A 181 10.68 0.26 35.65
N VAL A 182 10.92 -0.85 34.95
CA VAL A 182 10.41 -2.21 35.15
C VAL A 182 10.81 -2.74 36.53
N ALA A 183 9.83 -2.91 37.44
CA ALA A 183 9.97 -3.67 38.69
C ALA A 183 8.62 -4.15 39.28
N ASP A 184 7.63 -4.48 38.43
CA ASP A 184 6.35 -5.08 38.89
C ASP A 184 6.29 -6.58 38.51
N ILE A 185 7.32 -7.32 38.88
CA ILE A 185 7.33 -8.78 38.82
C ILE A 185 7.96 -9.23 40.14
N VAL A 186 7.26 -10.07 40.89
CA VAL A 186 7.60 -10.65 42.22
C VAL A 186 6.93 -9.91 43.40
N GLN A 187 5.59 -10.04 43.55
CA GLN A 187 5.03 -10.18 44.92
C GLN A 187 3.60 -10.75 45.09
N SER A 188 3.01 -11.44 44.10
CA SER A 188 1.75 -12.15 44.32
C SER A 188 1.86 -13.64 44.00
N LEU A 189 2.44 -14.38 44.94
CA LEU A 189 2.27 -15.83 45.07
C LEU A 189 1.36 -16.08 46.27
N PRO A 190 0.08 -16.44 46.09
CA PRO A 190 -0.75 -16.88 47.20
C PRO A 190 -0.34 -18.30 47.63
N SER A 191 -0.03 -18.45 48.92
CA SER A 191 0.28 -19.73 49.55
C SER A 191 -0.97 -20.62 49.62
N PHE A 192 -0.78 -21.89 49.28
CA PHE A 192 -1.74 -22.97 49.51
C PHE A 192 -1.97 -23.19 51.00
N THR A 193 -3.22 -23.32 51.41
CA THR A 193 -3.70 -24.13 52.54
C THR A 193 -5.09 -24.61 52.20
#